data_AF-A0A6L7YJM9-F1
#
_entry.id   AF-A0A6L7YJM9-F1
#
_cell.length_a   1.000
_cell.length_b   1.000
_cell.length_c   1.000
_cell.angle_alpha   90.00
_cell.angle_beta   90.00
_cell.angle_gamma   90.00
#
_symmetry.space_group_name_H-M   'P 1'
#
loop_
_entity.id
_entity.type
_entity.pdbx_description
1 polymer ?
#
loop_
_entity_poly.entity_id
_entity_poly.type
_entity_poly.pdbx_seq_one_letter_code
_entity_poly.pdbx_strand_id
1 'polypeptide(L)'
;LRLFLADEEWTPTELASVLPVEVSAISRLVTKLVDRGLIYRRRPRRDRRVVLLKLTEEGSAISLEIHRKVHAYEDSLIQGIPEGEIENLLSTIRKVMDNYNDMTE
;
A
#
# COMPACT_ATOMS: atom_id res chain seq x y z
N LEU A 1 4.51 -3.21 -0.80
CA LEU A 1 3.10 -2.77 -0.70
C LEU A 1 2.39 -3.57 0.39
N ARG A 2 2.24 -3.00 1.60
CA ARG A 2 1.60 -3.67 2.75
C ARG A 2 0.10 -3.36 2.89
N LEU A 3 -0.42 -2.48 2.04
CA LEU A 3 -1.83 -2.12 2.06
C LEU A 3 -2.68 -3.37 1.83
N PHE A 4 -3.61 -3.60 2.76
CA PHE A 4 -4.60 -4.69 2.72
C PHE A 4 -4.05 -6.10 2.96
N LEU A 5 -3.04 -6.25 3.83
CA LEU A 5 -2.78 -7.52 4.49
C LEU A 5 -3.78 -7.70 5.64
N ALA A 6 -4.71 -8.63 5.46
CA ALA A 6 -5.68 -9.20 6.41
C ALA A 6 -6.26 -8.29 7.52
N ASP A 7 -7.59 -8.11 7.45
CA ASP A 7 -8.51 -7.62 8.50
C ASP A 7 -8.43 -6.14 8.94
N GLU A 8 -7.48 -5.37 8.41
CA GLU A 8 -7.37 -3.93 8.68
C GLU A 8 -8.49 -3.09 8.03
N GLU A 9 -8.91 -2.04 8.74
CA GLU A 9 -9.88 -1.04 8.28
C GLU A 9 -9.15 0.28 8.05
N TRP A 10 -9.44 0.92 6.91
CA TRP A 10 -8.77 2.15 6.50
C TRP A 10 -9.79 3.25 6.22
N THR A 11 -9.51 4.48 6.63
CA THR A 11 -10.20 5.66 6.13
C THR A 11 -9.62 6.07 4.77
N PRO A 12 -10.40 6.76 3.91
CA PRO A 12 -9.87 7.34 2.67
C PRO A 12 -8.68 8.29 2.91
N THR A 13 -8.67 9.01 4.03
CA THR A 13 -7.58 9.92 4.40
C THR A 13 -6.30 9.16 4.73
N GLU A 14 -6.39 8.08 5.50
CA GLU A 14 -5.23 7.22 5.78
C GLU A 14 -4.70 6.56 4.51
N LEU A 15 -5.58 6.11 3.59
CA LEU A 15 -5.14 5.61 2.28
C LEU A 15 -4.41 6.68 1.47
N ALA A 16 -4.89 7.93 1.51
CA ALA A 16 -4.26 9.04 0.80
C ALA A 16 -2.89 9.42 1.37
N SER A 17 -2.65 9.21 2.67
CA SER A 17 -1.36 9.54 3.29
C SER A 17 -0.27 8.49 3.03
N VAL A 18 -0.66 7.24 2.72
CA VAL A 18 0.29 6.12 2.51
C VAL A 18 0.48 5.77 1.04
N LEU A 19 -0.43 6.21 0.17
CA LEU A 19 -0.32 6.00 -1.28
C LEU A 19 0.23 7.27 -1.94
N PRO A 20 1.19 7.14 -2.87
CA PRO A 20 1.72 8.28 -3.63
C PRO A 20 0.73 8.71 -4.73
N VAL A 21 -0.49 9.05 -4.35
CA VAL A 21 -1.56 9.47 -5.27
C VAL A 21 -2.32 10.65 -4.68
N GLU A 22 -2.79 11.53 -5.57
CA GLU A 22 -3.63 12.66 -5.19
C GLU A 22 -4.88 12.22 -4.39
N VAL A 23 -5.27 13.00 -3.37
CA VAL A 23 -6.48 12.75 -2.57
C VAL A 23 -7.71 12.61 -3.45
N SER A 24 -7.80 13.41 -4.52
CA SER A 24 -8.89 13.35 -5.49
C SER A 24 -8.95 12.04 -6.29
N ALA A 25 -7.83 11.33 -6.43
CA ALA A 25 -7.74 10.04 -7.11
C ALA A 25 -8.18 8.88 -6.21
N ILE A 26 -7.97 8.97 -4.90
CA ILE A 26 -8.39 7.95 -3.93
C ILE A 26 -9.89 7.69 -4.00
N SER A 27 -10.73 8.73 -4.00
CA SER A 27 -12.19 8.57 -4.05
C SER A 27 -12.66 7.82 -5.31
N ARG A 28 -12.03 8.09 -6.46
CA ARG A 28 -12.31 7.38 -7.72
C ARG A 28 -11.84 5.92 -7.65
N LEU A 29 -10.64 5.68 -7.11
CA LEU A 29 -10.10 4.34 -6.94
C LEU A 29 -11.00 3.50 -6.02
N VAL A 30 -11.34 4.03 -4.85
CA VAL A 30 -12.23 3.39 -3.87
C VAL A 30 -13.57 3.04 -4.51
N THR A 31 -14.16 3.97 -5.27
CA THR A 31 -15.44 3.70 -5.94
C THR A 31 -15.33 2.54 -6.92
N LYS A 32 -14.29 2.52 -7.77
CA LYS A 32 -14.05 1.39 -8.69
C LYS A 32 -13.86 0.06 -7.96
N LEU A 33 -13.16 0.05 -6.82
CA LEU A 33 -12.94 -1.15 -6.04
C LEU A 33 -14.23 -1.64 -5.34
N VAL A 34 -15.10 -0.73 -4.91
CA VAL A 34 -16.44 -1.06 -4.40
C VAL A 34 -17.31 -1.64 -5.51
N ASP A 35 -17.33 -1.01 -6.69
CA ASP A 35 -18.14 -1.44 -7.83
C ASP A 35 -17.70 -2.83 -8.34
N ARG A 36 -16.43 -3.16 -8.17
CA ARG A 36 -15.87 -4.50 -8.45
C ARG A 36 -16.06 -5.51 -7.32
N GLY A 37 -16.70 -5.14 -6.21
CA GLY A 37 -16.92 -6.04 -5.07
C GLY A 37 -15.66 -6.41 -4.29
N LEU A 38 -14.55 -5.68 -4.45
CA LEU A 38 -13.26 -5.98 -3.80
C LEU A 38 -13.12 -5.32 -2.42
N ILE A 39 -13.80 -4.20 -2.22
CA ILE A 39 -13.89 -3.53 -0.92
C ILE A 39 -15.34 -3.15 -0.63
N TYR A 40 -15.65 -2.98 0.65
CA TYR A 40 -16.91 -2.42 1.10
C TYR A 40 -16.70 -1.25 2.05
N ARG A 41 -17.70 -0.37 2.10
CA ARG A 41 -17.75 0.77 3.01
C ARG A 41 -18.50 0.38 4.27
N ARG A 42 -17.89 0.56 5.45
CA ARG A 42 -18.52 0.37 6.76
C ARG A 42 -18.62 1.71 7.48
N ARG A 43 -19.76 1.97 8.12
CA ARG A 43 -19.91 3.09 9.06
C ARG A 43 -19.94 2.54 10.48
N PRO A 44 -18.94 2.84 11.33
CA PRO A 44 -18.92 2.34 12.69
C PRO A 44 -20.08 2.94 13.51
N ARG A 45 -20.60 2.18 14.48
CA ARG A 45 -21.72 2.64 15.32
C ARG A 45 -21.34 3.84 16.20
N ARG A 46 -20.06 3.93 16.60
CA ARG A 46 -19.53 4.95 17.50
C ARG A 46 -19.45 6.35 16.86
N ASP A 47 -19.18 6.43 15.56
CA ASP A 47 -19.23 7.68 14.80
C ASP A 47 -19.68 7.42 13.35
N ARG A 48 -20.92 7.80 13.04
CA ARG A 48 -21.51 7.60 11.71
C ARG A 48 -20.94 8.54 10.64
N ARG A 49 -20.14 9.54 11.04
CA ARG A 49 -19.46 10.46 10.12
C ARG A 49 -18.22 9.82 9.51
N VAL A 50 -17.65 8.81 10.15
CA VAL A 50 -16.48 8.09 9.65
C VAL A 50 -16.89 7.04 8.63
N VAL A 51 -16.17 6.99 7.51
CA VAL A 51 -16.28 5.91 6.52
C VAL A 51 -15.01 5.08 6.61
N LEU A 52 -15.18 3.80 6.90
CA LEU A 52 -14.10 2.81 6.89
C LEU A 52 -14.22 1.95 5.65
N LEU A 53 -13.08 1.58 5.11
CA LEU A 53 -12.92 0.73 3.93
C LEU A 53 -12.30 -0.57 4.39
N LYS A 54 -12.89 -1.68 3.94
CA LYS A 54 -12.41 -3.02 4.25
C LYS A 54 -12.52 -3.92 3.04
N LEU A 55 -11.58 -4.84 2.90
CA LEU A 55 -11.63 -5.86 1.85
C LEU A 55 -12.85 -6.77 2.03
N THR A 56 -13.46 -7.16 0.92
CA THR A 56 -14.31 -8.35 0.90
C THR A 56 -13.45 -9.60 0.96
N GLU A 57 -14.07 -10.78 1.08
CA GLU A 57 -13.36 -12.06 0.98
C GLU A 57 -12.65 -12.20 -0.38
N GLU A 58 -13.32 -11.84 -1.47
CA GLU A 58 -12.74 -11.80 -2.82
C GLU A 58 -11.56 -10.81 -2.91
N GLY A 59 -11.74 -9.61 -2.37
CA GLY A 59 -10.67 -8.61 -2.30
C GLY A 59 -9.45 -9.10 -1.51
N SER A 60 -9.68 -9.84 -0.44
CA SER A 60 -8.61 -10.43 0.37
C SER A 60 -7.85 -11.51 -0.39
N ALA A 61 -8.55 -12.38 -1.12
CA ALA A 61 -7.93 -13.40 -1.94
C ALA A 61 -7.04 -12.80 -3.04
N ILE A 62 -7.53 -11.76 -3.74
CA ILE A 62 -6.77 -11.04 -4.77
C ILE A 62 -5.57 -10.30 -4.16
N SER A 63 -5.75 -9.62 -3.02
CA SER A 63 -4.66 -8.93 -2.31
C SER A 63 -3.53 -9.90 -1.99
N LEU A 64 -3.87 -11.09 -1.46
CA LEU A 64 -2.89 -12.12 -1.14
C LEU A 64 -2.17 -12.66 -2.38
N GLU A 65 -2.87 -12.83 -3.50
CA GLU A 65 -2.25 -13.24 -4.77
C GLU A 65 -1.27 -12.20 -5.30
N ILE A 66 -1.67 -10.92 -5.29
CA ILE A 66 -0.81 -9.81 -5.70
C ILE A 66 0.43 -9.77 -4.81
N HIS A 67 0.26 -9.88 -3.49
CA HIS A 67 1.35 -9.87 -2.54
C HIS A 67 2.38 -10.99 -2.81
N ARG A 68 1.91 -12.22 -3.06
CA ARG A 68 2.78 -13.33 -3.46
C ARG A 68 3.53 -13.06 -4.76
N LYS A 69 2.85 -12.51 -5.78
CA LYS A 69 3.46 -12.19 -7.08
C LYS A 69 4.52 -11.09 -6.96
N VAL A 70 4.24 -10.06 -6.17
CA VAL A 70 5.19 -8.97 -5.90
C VAL A 70 6.44 -9.52 -5.21
N HIS A 71 6.28 -10.33 -4.16
CA HIS A 71 7.43 -10.92 -3.47
C HIS A 71 8.26 -11.85 -4.36
N ALA A 72 7.61 -12.73 -5.13
CA ALA A 72 8.32 -13.59 -6.07
C ALA A 72 9.09 -12.78 -7.13
N TYR A 73 8.52 -11.66 -7.58
CA TYR A 73 9.19 -10.75 -8.50
C TYR A 73 10.37 -10.03 -7.83
N GLU A 74 10.20 -9.50 -6.62
CA GLU A 74 11.27 -8.89 -5.83
C GLU A 74 12.44 -9.86 -5.61
N ASP A 75 12.16 -11.10 -5.20
CA ASP A 75 13.16 -12.16 -5.01
C ASP A 75 13.91 -12.45 -6.31
N SER A 76 13.21 -12.45 -7.45
CA SER A 76 13.83 -12.66 -8.77
C SER A 76 14.76 -11.52 -9.20
N LEU A 77 14.45 -10.28 -8.81
CA LEU A 77 15.27 -9.10 -9.15
C LEU A 77 16.63 -9.12 -8.43
N ILE A 78 16.68 -9.69 -7.23
CA ILE A 78 17.88 -9.75 -6.39
C ILE A 78 18.55 -11.12 -6.40
N GLN A 79 18.04 -12.05 -7.21
CA GLN A 79 18.56 -13.40 -7.28
C GLN A 79 20.05 -13.41 -7.67
N GLY A 80 20.87 -14.07 -6.85
CA GLY A 80 22.32 -14.19 -7.07
C GLY A 80 23.14 -13.00 -6.55
N ILE A 81 22.50 -11.99 -5.95
CA ILE A 81 23.19 -10.91 -5.25
C ILE A 81 23.36 -11.29 -3.78
N PRO A 82 24.59 -11.27 -3.22
CA PRO A 82 24.79 -11.51 -1.79
C PRO A 82 24.04 -10.50 -0.93
N GLU A 83 23.48 -10.95 0.20
CA GLU A 83 22.67 -10.11 1.10
C GLU A 83 23.41 -8.83 1.54
N GLY A 84 24.71 -8.95 1.86
CA GLY A 84 25.53 -7.79 2.22
C GLY A 84 25.71 -6.75 1.10
N GLU A 85 25.66 -7.15 -0.18
CA GLU A 85 25.68 -6.19 -1.30
C GLU A 85 24.36 -5.43 -1.41
N ILE A 86 23.24 -6.11 -1.18
CA ILE A 86 21.91 -5.48 -1.13
C ILE A 86 21.83 -4.49 0.03
N GLU A 87 22.30 -4.87 1.21
CA GLU A 87 22.35 -3.98 2.38
C GLU A 87 23.18 -2.71 2.12
N ASN A 88 24.34 -2.88 1.49
CA ASN A 88 25.22 -1.77 1.11
C ASN A 88 24.57 -0.83 0.10
N LEU A 89 23.90 -1.39 -0.92
CA LEU A 89 23.16 -0.61 -1.91
C LEU A 89 22.05 0.20 -1.24
N LEU A 90 21.22 -0.44 -0.41
CA LEU A 90 20.13 0.22 0.31
C LEU A 90 20.66 1.33 1.25
N SER A 91 21.76 1.09 1.94
CA SER A 91 22.43 2.09 2.78
C SER A 91 22.88 3.31 1.96
N THR A 92 23.41 3.08 0.76
CA THR A 92 23.87 4.14 -0.14
C THR A 92 22.69 4.95 -0.69
N ILE A 93 21.63 4.28 -1.14
CA ILE A 93 20.42 4.93 -1.63
C ILE A 93 19.78 5.82 -0.55
N ARG A 94 19.71 5.35 0.70
CA ARG A 94 19.18 6.17 1.82
C ARG A 94 19.95 7.47 1.99
N LYS A 95 21.29 7.41 2.03
CA LYS A 95 22.13 8.61 2.13
C LYS A 95 21.90 9.59 0.98
N VAL A 96 21.69 9.08 -0.25
CA VAL A 96 21.37 9.92 -1.42
C VAL A 96 20.01 10.60 -1.25
N MET A 97 19.00 9.87 -0.76
CA MET A 97 17.67 10.44 -0.49
C MET A 97 17.71 11.49 0.63
N ASP A 98 18.46 11.24 1.69
CA ASP A 98 18.63 12.19 2.80
C ASP A 98 19.23 13.50 2.27
N ASN A 99 20.32 13.42 1.50
CA ASN A 99 20.92 14.60 0.85
C ASN A 99 19.94 15.33 -0.09
N TYR A 100 19.09 14.59 -0.82
CA TYR A 100 18.09 15.20 -1.71
C TYR A 100 17.02 15.97 -0.92
N ASN A 101 16.52 15.38 0.16
CA ASN A 101 15.51 16.03 1.00
C ASN A 101 16.06 17.31 1.65
N ASP A 102 17.31 17.26 2.16
CA ASP A 102 18.03 18.42 2.72
C ASP A 102 18.21 19.57 1.71
N MET A 103 18.22 19.28 0.41
CA MET A 103 18.30 20.31 -0.64
C MET A 103 16.94 20.95 -0.97
N THR A 104 15.83 20.32 -0.58
CA THR A 104 14.47 20.73 -0.93
C THR A 104 13.67 21.32 0.23
N GLU A 105 14.23 21.36 1.44
CA GLU A 105 13.77 22.16 2.59
C GLU A 105 14.41 23.56 2.60
#